data_AF-A0A7C1UYF5-F1
#
_entry.id   AF-A0A7C1UYF5-F1
#
_cell.length_a   1.000
_cell.length_b   1.000
_cell.length_c   1.000
_cell.angle_alpha   90.00
_cell.angle_beta   90.00
_cell.angle_gamma   90.00
#
_symmetry.space_group_name_H-M   'P 1'
#
loop_
_entity.id
_entity.type
_entity.pdbx_description
1 polymer ?
#
loop_
_entity_poly.entity_id
_entity_poly.type
_entity_poly.pdbx_seq_one_letter_code
_entity_poly.pdbx_strand_id
1 'polypeptide(L)'
;MFKIKQKLYIHQNILYPFNWNKIHHREKYNQITTNQKELNKLKEHFKRIYHGMIPNNLFNSRNLPRISQFKIKGIKSAFIRSFSKKLIRLDKIQYHDSNSRLPQYVQKVMENYKTNKFPKRPGHEPILKNILIKDKNSLAIEVPIWNETNDKVITGHIDLLQIENDIIKVIDYKPEGNFLLSLPQVAMYGYLLQSKLNIRKLKCISFNKKEAWEYDPKILFVDIKDFLISHRIDKRPWEKFL
;
A
#
# COMPACT_ATOMS: atom_id res chain seq x y z
N MET A 1 -14.46 23.02 -3.86
CA MET A 1 -14.71 21.96 -4.85
C MET A 1 -13.56 20.95 -4.81
N PHE A 2 -13.80 19.68 -4.48
CA PHE A 2 -12.75 18.65 -4.44
C PHE A 2 -12.14 18.47 -5.84
N LYS A 3 -10.86 18.78 -6.01
CA LYS A 3 -10.17 18.60 -7.31
C LYS A 3 -9.41 17.28 -7.31
N ILE A 4 -10.17 16.18 -7.32
CA ILE A 4 -9.62 14.83 -7.51
C ILE A 4 -9.44 14.62 -9.01
N LYS A 5 -8.20 14.33 -9.43
CA LYS A 5 -7.87 13.92 -10.79
C LYS A 5 -7.97 12.41 -10.89
N GLN A 6 -8.75 11.91 -11.84
CA GLN A 6 -8.93 10.49 -12.06
C GLN A 6 -8.38 10.06 -13.43
N LYS A 7 -7.76 8.88 -13.49
CA LYS A 7 -7.44 8.17 -14.72
C LYS A 7 -7.80 6.69 -14.51
N LEU A 8 -8.62 6.14 -15.39
CA LEU A 8 -9.00 4.73 -15.35
C LEU A 8 -8.00 3.90 -16.14
N TYR A 9 -7.56 2.80 -15.55
CA TYR A 9 -6.73 1.78 -16.19
C TYR A 9 -7.45 0.44 -16.22
N ILE A 10 -7.19 -0.34 -17.26
CA ILE A 10 -7.60 -1.74 -17.37
C ILE A 10 -6.33 -2.56 -17.52
N HIS A 11 -6.02 -3.34 -16.48
CA HIS A 11 -4.82 -4.18 -16.44
C HIS A 11 -5.22 -5.62 -16.15
N GLN A 12 -5.00 -6.51 -17.12
CA GLN A 12 -5.44 -7.91 -17.08
C GLN A 12 -6.95 -8.04 -16.80
N ASN A 13 -7.78 -7.25 -17.50
CA ASN A 13 -9.24 -7.19 -17.36
C ASN A 13 -9.75 -6.73 -15.98
N ILE A 14 -8.89 -6.15 -15.14
CA ILE A 14 -9.26 -5.57 -13.85
C ILE A 14 -9.17 -4.04 -13.95
N LEU A 15 -10.21 -3.36 -13.46
CA LEU A 15 -10.30 -1.91 -13.42
C LEU A 15 -9.48 -1.36 -12.23
N TYR A 16 -8.61 -0.40 -12.51
CA TYR A 16 -7.83 0.33 -11.51
C TYR A 16 -8.05 1.83 -11.68
N PRO A 17 -8.98 2.43 -10.91
CA PRO A 17 -9.23 3.86 -10.98
C PRO A 17 -8.18 4.63 -10.17
N PHE A 18 -7.08 5.04 -10.81
CA PHE A 18 -6.12 5.95 -10.19
C PHE A 18 -6.83 7.27 -9.86
N ASN A 19 -6.77 7.69 -8.61
CA ASN A 19 -7.30 8.97 -8.16
C ASN A 19 -6.24 9.74 -7.39
N TRP A 20 -6.01 11.00 -7.76
CA TRP A 20 -5.07 11.92 -7.13
C TRP A 20 -5.80 13.15 -6.59
N ASN A 21 -5.79 13.34 -5.26
CA ASN A 21 -6.29 14.54 -4.61
C ASN A 21 -5.23 15.65 -4.66
N LYS A 22 -5.35 16.54 -5.67
CA LYS A 22 -4.38 17.63 -5.87
C LYS A 22 -4.39 18.67 -4.76
N ILE A 23 -5.53 18.82 -4.06
CA ILE A 23 -5.67 19.78 -2.97
C ILE A 23 -4.82 19.32 -1.79
N HIS A 24 -5.05 18.09 -1.32
CA HIS A 24 -4.25 17.52 -0.23
C HIS A 24 -2.76 17.50 -0.58
N HIS A 25 -2.41 17.12 -1.82
CA HIS A 25 -1.00 17.14 -2.23
C HIS A 25 -0.40 18.55 -2.19
N ARG A 26 -1.12 19.59 -2.66
CA ARG A 26 -0.62 20.98 -2.58
C ARG A 26 -0.49 21.44 -1.13
N GLU A 27 -1.45 21.13 -0.28
CA GLU A 27 -1.41 21.48 1.14
C GLU A 27 -0.22 20.82 1.84
N LYS A 28 0.03 19.53 1.56
CA LYS A 28 1.21 18.82 2.07
C LYS A 28 2.51 19.38 1.54
N TYR A 29 2.56 19.74 0.26
CA TYR A 29 3.74 20.40 -0.30
C TYR A 29 4.10 21.71 0.44
N ASN A 30 3.13 22.44 0.95
CA ASN A 30 3.38 23.68 1.69
C ASN A 30 3.74 23.45 3.17
N GLN A 31 3.39 22.30 3.73
CA GLN A 31 3.64 21.96 5.15
C GLN A 31 4.98 21.27 5.38
N ILE A 32 5.57 20.69 4.33
CA ILE A 32 6.77 19.87 4.45
C ILE A 32 8.00 20.75 4.46
N THR A 33 8.89 20.46 5.41
CA THR A 33 10.10 21.25 5.62
C THR A 33 11.35 20.51 5.16
N THR A 34 11.36 19.17 5.24
CA THR A 34 12.58 18.38 5.01
C THR A 34 12.60 17.56 3.70
N ASN A 35 11.43 17.18 3.17
CA ASN A 35 11.32 16.18 2.09
C ASN A 35 10.78 16.74 0.75
N GLN A 36 10.96 18.03 0.49
CA GLN A 36 10.38 18.71 -0.68
C GLN A 36 10.78 18.09 -2.02
N LYS A 37 12.05 17.66 -2.16
CA LYS A 37 12.54 17.00 -3.38
C LYS A 37 11.83 15.67 -3.63
N GLU A 38 11.56 14.90 -2.58
CA GLU A 38 10.86 13.60 -2.65
C GLU A 38 9.40 13.79 -3.08
N LEU A 39 8.74 14.82 -2.53
CA LEU A 39 7.37 15.15 -2.95
C LEU A 39 7.28 15.63 -4.40
N ASN A 40 8.26 16.40 -4.86
CA ASN A 40 8.30 16.80 -6.27
C ASN A 40 8.41 15.56 -7.17
N LYS A 41 9.25 14.58 -6.83
CA LYS A 41 9.32 13.31 -7.58
C LYS A 41 8.00 12.55 -7.54
N LEU A 42 7.33 12.50 -6.39
CA LEU A 42 6.02 11.86 -6.26
C LEU A 42 4.95 12.57 -7.11
N LYS A 43 4.97 13.91 -7.14
CA LYS A 43 4.10 14.74 -7.98
C LYS A 43 4.35 14.49 -9.46
N GLU A 44 5.61 14.40 -9.90
CA GLU A 44 5.94 14.05 -11.28
C GLU A 44 5.51 12.62 -11.62
N HIS A 45 5.67 11.66 -10.70
CA HIS A 45 5.15 10.30 -10.85
C HIS A 45 3.62 10.29 -11.05
N PHE A 46 2.86 11.02 -10.21
CA PHE A 46 1.41 11.14 -10.35
C PHE A 46 0.98 11.84 -11.63
N LYS A 47 1.72 12.86 -12.08
CA LYS A 47 1.48 13.48 -13.39
C LYS A 47 1.67 12.47 -14.51
N ARG A 48 2.74 11.67 -14.49
CA ARG A 48 2.97 10.63 -15.50
C ARG A 48 1.81 9.65 -15.55
N ILE A 49 1.38 9.16 -14.39
CA ILE A 49 0.20 8.29 -14.28
C ILE A 49 -1.06 9.01 -14.80
N TYR A 50 -1.32 10.26 -14.42
CA TYR A 50 -2.54 10.94 -14.87
C TYR A 50 -2.60 11.09 -16.40
N HIS A 51 -1.46 11.34 -17.05
CA HIS A 51 -1.36 11.47 -18.50
C HIS A 51 -1.24 10.13 -19.24
N GLY A 52 -1.32 8.98 -18.56
CA GLY A 52 -1.22 7.67 -19.21
C GLY A 52 0.20 7.21 -19.53
N MET A 53 1.22 7.92 -19.05
CA MET A 53 2.64 7.61 -19.29
C MET A 53 3.13 6.50 -18.34
N ILE A 54 2.52 5.33 -18.45
CA ILE A 54 2.88 4.10 -17.74
C ILE A 54 3.09 2.96 -18.75
N PRO A 55 3.90 1.93 -18.43
CA PRO A 55 4.16 0.83 -19.35
C PRO A 55 3.00 -0.18 -19.37
N ASN A 56 1.88 0.18 -20.00
CA ASN A 56 0.65 -0.62 -20.04
C ASN A 56 0.87 -2.05 -20.54
N ASN A 57 1.83 -2.26 -21.45
CA ASN A 57 2.24 -3.59 -21.92
C ASN A 57 2.75 -4.48 -20.77
N LEU A 58 3.56 -3.94 -19.86
CA LEU A 58 4.06 -4.68 -18.70
C LEU A 58 2.95 -5.00 -17.71
N PHE A 59 2.04 -4.05 -17.47
CA PHE A 59 0.90 -4.24 -16.57
C PHE A 59 -0.13 -5.27 -17.10
N ASN A 60 -0.22 -5.44 -18.43
CA ASN A 60 -1.10 -6.42 -19.07
C ASN A 60 -0.42 -7.77 -19.34
N SER A 61 0.91 -7.87 -19.20
CA SER A 61 1.61 -9.13 -19.37
C SER A 61 1.22 -10.14 -18.28
N ARG A 62 0.80 -11.34 -18.69
CA ARG A 62 0.47 -12.45 -17.77
C ARG A 62 1.71 -13.20 -17.26
N ASN A 63 2.84 -13.03 -17.95
CA ASN A 63 4.09 -13.72 -17.64
C ASN A 63 4.92 -12.96 -16.59
N LEU A 64 4.58 -11.69 -16.33
CA LEU A 64 5.26 -10.87 -15.35
C LEU A 64 4.59 -10.99 -13.99
N PRO A 65 5.36 -11.06 -12.88
CA PRO A 65 4.78 -11.09 -11.56
C PRO A 65 4.19 -9.72 -11.21
N ARG A 66 3.08 -9.77 -10.44
CA ARG A 66 2.47 -8.59 -9.85
C ARG A 66 2.75 -8.59 -8.35
N ILE A 67 3.09 -7.43 -7.78
CA ILE A 67 3.39 -7.30 -6.34
C ILE A 67 2.22 -7.80 -5.48
N SER A 68 0.98 -7.63 -5.95
CA SER A 68 -0.23 -8.13 -5.28
C SER A 68 -0.30 -9.66 -5.11
N GLN A 69 0.55 -10.41 -5.81
CA GLN A 69 0.65 -11.87 -5.69
C GLN A 69 1.60 -12.29 -4.56
N PHE A 70 2.39 -11.38 -4.00
CA PHE A 70 3.39 -11.69 -2.99
C PHE A 70 2.74 -11.93 -1.64
N LYS A 71 2.78 -13.19 -1.20
CA LYS A 71 2.22 -13.65 0.07
C LYS A 71 3.11 -14.71 0.69
N ILE A 72 3.17 -14.73 2.02
CA ILE A 72 3.74 -15.86 2.76
C ILE A 72 2.82 -17.06 2.57
N LYS A 73 3.40 -18.21 2.24
CA LYS A 73 2.70 -19.50 2.05
C LYS A 73 3.48 -20.61 2.76
N GLY A 74 2.80 -21.71 3.07
CA GLY A 74 3.43 -22.91 3.65
C GLY A 74 3.72 -22.84 5.15
N ILE A 75 3.26 -21.79 5.85
CA ILE A 75 3.42 -21.68 7.31
C ILE A 75 2.08 -21.87 8.02
N LYS A 76 2.08 -22.66 9.10
CA LYS A 76 0.90 -22.84 9.96
C LYS A 76 0.49 -21.50 10.60
N SER A 77 -0.82 -21.25 10.67
CA SER A 77 -1.39 -20.01 11.21
C SER A 77 -0.95 -19.68 12.64
N ALA A 78 -0.69 -20.69 13.47
CA ALA A 78 -0.17 -20.52 14.83
C ALA A 78 1.22 -19.84 14.84
N PHE A 79 2.12 -20.23 13.94
CA PHE A 79 3.45 -19.62 13.82
C PHE A 79 3.37 -18.19 13.31
N ILE A 80 2.50 -17.93 12.32
CA ILE A 80 2.22 -16.56 11.85
C ILE A 80 1.74 -15.67 12.99
N ARG A 81 0.79 -16.16 13.80
CA ARG A 81 0.26 -15.41 14.94
C ARG A 81 1.32 -15.15 16.01
N SER A 82 2.10 -16.18 16.36
CA SER A 82 3.20 -16.06 17.33
C SER A 82 4.25 -15.05 16.87
N PHE A 83 4.64 -15.12 15.59
CA PHE A 83 5.63 -14.22 15.01
C PHE A 83 5.11 -12.78 14.93
N SER A 84 3.86 -12.57 14.53
CA SER A 84 3.24 -11.24 14.56
C SER A 84 3.29 -10.62 15.97
N LYS A 85 2.97 -11.40 17.02
CA LYS A 85 3.06 -10.91 18.40
C LYS A 85 4.50 -10.58 18.80
N LYS A 86 5.47 -11.41 18.37
CA LYS A 86 6.90 -11.14 18.58
C LYS A 86 7.32 -9.82 17.94
N LEU A 87 6.94 -9.56 16.69
CA LEU A 87 7.29 -8.32 15.98
C LEU A 87 6.70 -7.07 16.64
N ILE A 88 5.47 -7.16 17.13
CA ILE A 88 4.82 -6.07 17.89
C ILE A 88 5.55 -5.83 19.21
N ARG A 89 5.85 -6.89 19.97
CA ARG A 89 6.59 -6.80 21.25
C ARG A 89 8.00 -6.21 21.09
N LEU A 90 8.62 -6.39 19.93
CA LEU A 90 9.95 -5.88 19.61
C LEU A 90 9.91 -4.50 18.92
N ASP A 91 8.75 -3.84 18.89
CA ASP A 91 8.52 -2.55 18.23
C ASP A 91 8.94 -2.50 16.74
N LYS A 92 9.01 -3.66 16.09
CA LYS A 92 9.22 -3.77 14.63
C LYS A 92 7.95 -3.44 13.86
N ILE A 93 6.81 -3.65 14.50
CA ILE A 93 5.48 -3.32 14.01
C ILE A 93 4.77 -2.49 15.08
N GLN A 94 4.37 -1.29 14.72
CA GLN A 94 3.48 -0.49 15.55
C GLN A 94 2.03 -0.94 15.33
N TYR A 95 1.39 -1.37 16.41
CA TYR A 95 -0.01 -1.78 16.41
C TYR A 95 -0.93 -0.60 16.67
N HIS A 96 -2.03 -0.53 15.92
CA HIS A 96 -3.10 0.42 16.13
C HIS A 96 -4.44 -0.30 16.20
N ASP A 97 -5.22 -0.01 17.24
CA ASP A 97 -6.50 -0.66 17.49
C ASP A 97 -7.64 -0.10 16.61
N SER A 98 -8.87 -0.50 16.93
CA SER A 98 -10.08 -0.10 16.20
C SER A 98 -10.43 1.37 16.33
N ASN A 99 -9.85 2.08 17.30
CA ASN A 99 -10.08 3.51 17.53
C ASN A 99 -9.11 4.38 16.71
N SER A 100 -8.14 3.77 16.04
CA SER A 100 -7.24 4.49 15.15
C SER A 100 -7.92 4.95 13.85
N ARG A 101 -7.33 5.98 13.22
CA ARG A 101 -7.94 6.72 12.11
C ARG A 101 -8.38 5.85 10.92
N LEU A 102 -7.52 4.94 10.46
CA LEU A 102 -7.79 4.10 9.29
C LEU A 102 -8.94 3.10 9.53
N PRO A 103 -8.92 2.27 10.60
CA PRO A 103 -10.07 1.45 11.00
C PRO A 103 -11.37 2.23 11.15
N GLN A 104 -11.34 3.43 11.76
CA GLN A 104 -12.55 4.26 11.91
C GLN A 104 -13.14 4.70 10.57
N TYR A 105 -12.33 5.02 9.55
CA TYR A 105 -12.86 5.28 8.21
C TYR A 105 -13.56 4.06 7.62
N VAL A 106 -12.98 2.87 7.78
CA VAL A 106 -13.59 1.62 7.31
C VAL A 106 -14.93 1.36 8.01
N GLN A 107 -14.96 1.50 9.33
CA GLN A 107 -16.18 1.30 10.14
C GLN A 107 -17.30 2.25 9.70
N LYS A 108 -16.99 3.54 9.53
CA LYS A 108 -17.97 4.55 9.06
C LYS A 108 -18.55 4.20 7.69
N VAL A 109 -17.73 3.71 6.75
CA VAL A 109 -18.25 3.27 5.45
C VAL A 109 -19.12 2.02 5.59
N MET A 110 -18.69 1.02 6.38
CA MET A 110 -19.48 -0.19 6.63
C MET A 110 -20.83 0.13 7.28
N GLU A 111 -20.84 1.04 8.26
CA GLU A 111 -22.05 1.52 8.92
C GLU A 111 -22.98 2.22 7.93
N ASN A 112 -22.46 3.16 7.14
CA ASN A 112 -23.24 3.81 6.08
C ASN A 112 -23.84 2.79 5.11
N TYR A 113 -23.08 1.75 4.74
CA TYR A 113 -23.59 0.69 3.86
C TYR A 113 -24.75 -0.07 4.50
N LYS A 114 -24.64 -0.38 5.80
CA LYS A 114 -25.69 -1.04 6.58
C LYS A 114 -26.94 -0.17 6.72
N THR A 115 -26.77 1.10 7.10
CA THR A 115 -27.88 2.06 7.30
C THR A 115 -28.68 2.29 6.02
N ASN A 116 -28.00 2.40 4.88
CA ASN A 116 -28.63 2.57 3.57
C ASN A 116 -29.09 1.24 2.92
N LYS A 117 -29.02 0.11 3.65
CA LYS A 117 -29.46 -1.22 3.19
C LYS A 117 -28.84 -1.64 1.86
N PHE A 118 -27.58 -1.28 1.59
CA PHE A 118 -26.90 -1.76 0.40
C PHE A 118 -26.69 -3.28 0.48
N PRO A 119 -27.00 -4.04 -0.59
CA PRO A 119 -27.02 -5.49 -0.55
C PRO A 119 -25.63 -6.13 -0.43
N LYS A 120 -24.58 -5.41 -0.82
CA LYS A 120 -23.20 -5.90 -0.81
C LYS A 120 -22.38 -5.14 0.20
N ARG A 121 -21.48 -5.84 0.90
CA ARG A 121 -20.45 -5.19 1.73
C ARG A 121 -19.56 -4.31 0.85
N PRO A 122 -19.09 -3.16 1.35
CA PRO A 122 -18.19 -2.30 0.58
C PRO A 122 -16.88 -3.03 0.27
N GLY A 123 -16.47 -3.01 -1.00
CA GLY A 123 -15.16 -3.47 -1.43
C GLY A 123 -14.06 -2.40 -1.21
N HIS A 124 -12.92 -2.55 -1.87
CA HIS A 124 -11.80 -1.60 -1.78
C HIS A 124 -12.18 -0.17 -2.18
N GLU A 125 -12.82 0.00 -3.34
CA GLU A 125 -13.04 1.33 -3.93
C GLU A 125 -13.84 2.29 -3.02
N PRO A 126 -15.00 1.91 -2.44
CA PRO A 126 -15.72 2.79 -1.51
C PRO A 126 -14.91 3.18 -0.27
N ILE A 127 -14.10 2.24 0.26
CA ILE A 127 -13.26 2.47 1.44
C ILE A 127 -12.14 3.46 1.11
N LEU A 128 -11.39 3.19 0.05
CA LEU A 128 -10.24 4.00 -0.37
C LEU A 128 -10.66 5.41 -0.81
N LYS A 129 -11.78 5.54 -1.54
CA LYS A 129 -12.34 6.85 -1.92
C LYS A 129 -12.77 7.65 -0.69
N ASN A 130 -13.40 7.01 0.30
CA ASN A 130 -13.78 7.68 1.54
C ASN A 130 -12.56 8.26 2.27
N ILE A 131 -11.50 7.45 2.40
CA ILE A 131 -10.25 7.87 3.02
C ILE A 131 -9.58 8.99 2.21
N LEU A 132 -9.53 8.89 0.88
CA LEU A 132 -8.95 9.92 0.01
C LEU A 132 -9.63 11.29 0.16
N ILE A 133 -10.95 11.29 0.36
CA ILE A 133 -11.76 12.51 0.50
C ILE A 133 -11.67 13.08 1.91
N LYS A 134 -11.75 12.23 2.95
CA LYS A 134 -11.93 12.66 4.34
C LYS A 134 -10.63 12.80 5.13
N ASP A 135 -9.55 12.17 4.69
CA ASP A 135 -8.25 12.26 5.35
C ASP A 135 -7.35 13.24 4.60
N LYS A 136 -7.06 14.38 5.24
CA LYS A 136 -6.16 15.42 4.70
C LYS A 136 -4.74 14.94 4.41
N ASN A 137 -4.35 13.79 4.97
CA ASN A 137 -3.04 13.19 4.73
C ASN A 137 -3.04 12.32 3.46
N SER A 138 -4.20 11.94 2.92
CA SER A 138 -4.31 11.07 1.75
C SER A 138 -4.10 11.81 0.45
N LEU A 139 -3.17 11.32 -0.37
CA LEU A 139 -2.79 11.96 -1.61
C LEU A 139 -3.39 11.27 -2.84
N ALA A 140 -3.29 9.95 -2.90
CA ALA A 140 -3.74 9.19 -4.07
C ALA A 140 -4.08 7.75 -3.70
N ILE A 141 -4.93 7.13 -4.51
CA ILE A 141 -5.30 5.70 -4.42
C ILE A 141 -5.10 5.02 -5.77
N GLU A 142 -4.95 3.69 -5.74
CA GLU A 142 -4.75 2.84 -6.93
C GLU A 142 -3.55 3.29 -7.77
N VAL A 143 -2.44 3.62 -7.11
CA VAL A 143 -1.26 4.24 -7.73
C VAL A 143 -0.41 3.19 -8.43
N PRO A 144 -0.29 3.22 -9.78
CA PRO A 144 0.59 2.31 -10.50
C PRO A 144 2.06 2.53 -10.10
N ILE A 145 2.75 1.42 -9.87
CA ILE A 145 4.19 1.39 -9.60
C ILE A 145 4.82 0.22 -10.36
N TRP A 146 6.02 0.43 -10.89
CA TRP A 146 6.72 -0.57 -11.69
C TRP A 146 8.23 -0.43 -11.59
N ASN A 147 8.92 -1.55 -11.78
CA ASN A 147 10.33 -1.61 -12.13
C ASN A 147 10.48 -2.22 -13.52
N GLU A 148 11.40 -1.66 -14.30
CA GLU A 148 11.74 -2.12 -15.64
C GLU A 148 13.26 -2.26 -15.85
N THR A 149 14.05 -2.17 -14.77
CA THR A 149 15.51 -2.35 -14.83
C THR A 149 15.89 -3.82 -14.86
N ASN A 150 16.74 -4.23 -15.80
CA ASN A 150 17.28 -5.59 -15.92
C ASN A 150 16.17 -6.67 -15.95
N ASP A 151 16.48 -7.90 -15.54
CA ASP A 151 15.52 -9.01 -15.35
C ASP A 151 14.60 -8.86 -14.12
N LYS A 152 14.55 -7.68 -13.50
CA LYS A 152 13.75 -7.39 -12.30
C LYS A 152 12.44 -6.67 -12.66
N VAL A 153 11.81 -7.07 -13.75
CA VAL A 153 10.55 -6.47 -14.21
C VAL A 153 9.39 -6.87 -13.30
N ILE A 154 8.73 -5.88 -12.70
CA ILE A 154 7.62 -6.09 -11.78
C ILE A 154 6.65 -4.91 -11.80
N THR A 155 5.36 -5.17 -11.62
CA THR A 155 4.30 -4.14 -11.60
C THR A 155 3.36 -4.29 -10.40
N GLY A 156 2.60 -3.25 -10.10
CA GLY A 156 1.46 -3.33 -9.19
C GLY A 156 0.78 -1.98 -8.96
N HIS A 157 -0.24 -2.00 -8.10
CA HIS A 157 -1.02 -0.82 -7.74
C HIS A 157 -1.02 -0.68 -6.22
N ILE A 158 -0.57 0.47 -5.73
CA ILE A 158 -0.62 0.80 -4.30
C ILE A 158 -2.03 1.30 -4.00
N ASP A 159 -2.71 0.66 -3.04
CA ASP A 159 -4.08 1.03 -2.67
C ASP A 159 -4.18 2.49 -2.23
N LEU A 160 -3.28 2.97 -1.37
CA LEU A 160 -3.32 4.33 -0.82
C LEU A 160 -1.91 4.86 -0.50
N LEU A 161 -1.67 6.12 -0.85
CA LEU A 161 -0.51 6.89 -0.41
C LEU A 161 -0.93 8.05 0.49
N GLN A 162 -0.28 8.16 1.66
CA GLN A 162 -0.43 9.29 2.58
C GLN A 162 0.89 9.99 2.86
N ILE A 163 0.81 11.23 3.34
CA ILE A 163 1.94 11.92 3.98
C ILE A 163 1.52 12.46 5.33
N GLU A 164 2.25 12.05 6.36
CA GLU A 164 2.05 12.46 7.74
C GLU A 164 3.41 12.68 8.41
N ASN A 165 3.62 13.85 9.01
CA ASN A 165 4.87 14.23 9.70
C ASN A 165 6.12 14.00 8.83
N ASP A 166 6.10 14.49 7.59
CA ASP A 166 7.15 14.30 6.57
C ASP A 166 7.42 12.83 6.18
N ILE A 167 6.64 11.85 6.66
CA ILE A 167 6.78 10.43 6.32
C ILE A 167 5.77 10.06 5.25
N ILE A 168 6.24 9.48 4.15
CA ILE A 168 5.37 8.87 3.13
C ILE A 168 4.89 7.51 3.65
N LYS A 169 3.59 7.27 3.59
CA LYS A 169 2.99 6.01 4.02
C LYS A 169 2.39 5.27 2.83
N VAL A 170 2.86 4.05 2.60
CA VAL A 170 2.32 3.09 1.61
C VAL A 170 1.33 2.20 2.33
N ILE A 171 0.06 2.32 1.98
CA ILE A 171 -1.04 1.75 2.76
C ILE A 171 -1.82 0.77 1.88
N ASP A 172 -2.19 -0.38 2.43
CA ASP A 172 -2.94 -1.44 1.74
C ASP A 172 -4.09 -1.96 2.61
N TYR A 173 -5.30 -2.03 2.03
CA TYR A 173 -6.50 -2.44 2.74
C TYR A 173 -6.66 -3.97 2.67
N LYS A 174 -6.63 -4.60 3.83
CA LYS A 174 -6.64 -6.06 4.02
C LYS A 174 -7.88 -6.53 4.80
N PRO A 175 -9.08 -6.57 4.19
CA PRO A 175 -10.32 -6.92 4.88
C PRO A 175 -10.30 -8.32 5.52
N GLU A 176 -9.44 -9.22 5.04
CA GLU A 176 -9.25 -10.58 5.56
C GLU A 176 -8.55 -10.65 6.93
N GLY A 177 -7.87 -9.57 7.35
CA GLY A 177 -7.30 -9.41 8.69
C GLY A 177 -5.96 -10.07 8.97
N ASN A 178 -5.43 -10.93 8.09
CA ASN A 178 -4.12 -11.55 8.29
C ASN A 178 -3.01 -10.77 7.58
N PHE A 179 -2.65 -9.61 8.12
CA PHE A 179 -1.69 -8.70 7.48
C PHE A 179 -0.34 -9.35 7.22
N LEU A 180 0.13 -10.24 8.10
CA LEU A 180 1.47 -10.82 7.99
C LEU A 180 1.59 -11.71 6.75
N LEU A 181 0.51 -12.39 6.34
CA LEU A 181 0.51 -13.16 5.10
C LEU A 181 0.69 -12.28 3.87
N SER A 182 0.18 -11.05 3.89
CA SER A 182 0.24 -10.09 2.79
C SER A 182 1.28 -8.99 3.00
N LEU A 183 2.05 -9.04 4.09
CA LEU A 183 3.12 -8.10 4.38
C LEU A 183 4.16 -8.01 3.25
N PRO A 184 4.57 -9.12 2.59
CA PRO A 184 5.47 -9.04 1.44
C PRO A 184 4.98 -8.14 0.31
N GLN A 185 3.67 -8.13 0.01
CA GLN A 185 3.09 -7.23 -0.99
C GLN A 185 3.31 -5.76 -0.60
N VAL A 186 2.91 -5.37 0.61
CA VAL A 186 2.93 -3.95 1.03
C VAL A 186 4.36 -3.46 1.25
N ALA A 187 5.21 -4.28 1.85
CA ALA A 187 6.62 -3.94 2.03
C ALA A 187 7.36 -3.83 0.69
N MET A 188 7.06 -4.69 -0.30
CA MET A 188 7.63 -4.58 -1.64
C MET A 188 7.18 -3.30 -2.35
N TYR A 189 5.90 -2.89 -2.20
CA TYR A 189 5.46 -1.58 -2.67
C TYR A 189 6.26 -0.44 -2.04
N GLY A 190 6.46 -0.48 -0.72
CA GLY A 190 7.28 0.48 0.01
C GLY A 190 8.71 0.54 -0.52
N TYR A 191 9.36 -0.63 -0.63
CA TYR A 191 10.72 -0.76 -1.13
C TYR A 191 10.88 -0.21 -2.55
N LEU A 192 9.99 -0.60 -3.47
CA LEU A 192 10.03 -0.15 -4.85
C LEU A 192 9.78 1.36 -4.98
N LEU A 193 8.87 1.91 -4.18
CA LEU A 193 8.63 3.35 -4.17
C LEU A 193 9.84 4.12 -3.62
N GLN A 194 10.46 3.62 -2.54
CA GLN A 194 11.68 4.17 -1.97
C GLN A 194 12.81 4.21 -2.99
N SER A 195 13.09 3.09 -3.67
CA SER A 195 14.19 3.02 -4.64
C SER A 195 13.92 3.87 -5.88
N LYS A 196 12.72 3.78 -6.46
CA LYS A 196 12.36 4.51 -7.69
C LYS A 196 12.37 6.02 -7.51
N LEU A 197 11.91 6.52 -6.36
CA LEU A 197 11.77 7.96 -6.11
C LEU A 197 12.84 8.51 -5.15
N ASN A 198 13.75 7.66 -4.66
CA ASN A 198 14.73 8.00 -3.63
C ASN A 198 14.07 8.66 -2.39
N ILE A 199 13.03 8.02 -1.86
CA ILE A 199 12.32 8.46 -0.65
C ILE A 199 13.07 7.96 0.57
N ARG A 200 13.46 8.88 1.47
CA ARG A 200 14.24 8.54 2.67
C ARG A 200 13.37 8.05 3.81
N LYS A 201 12.23 8.71 4.04
CA LYS A 201 11.32 8.41 5.16
C LYS A 201 10.03 7.79 4.63
N LEU A 202 9.92 6.47 4.73
CA LEU A 202 8.73 5.74 4.33
C LEU A 202 8.35 4.68 5.35
N LYS A 203 7.05 4.52 5.57
CA LYS A 203 6.46 3.41 6.31
C LYS A 203 5.40 2.71 5.46
N CYS A 204 5.20 1.44 5.76
CA CYS A 204 4.14 0.62 5.19
C CYS A 204 3.05 0.42 6.24
N ILE A 205 1.79 0.43 5.82
CA ILE A 205 0.65 0.14 6.69
C ILE A 205 -0.24 -0.90 6.03
N SER A 206 -0.51 -1.97 6.75
CA SER A 206 -1.65 -2.83 6.45
C SER A 206 -2.78 -2.49 7.41
N PHE A 207 -4.02 -2.41 6.94
CA PHE A 207 -5.14 -2.10 7.83
C PHE A 207 -6.42 -2.81 7.43
N ASN A 208 -7.32 -2.94 8.40
CA ASN A 208 -8.66 -3.47 8.21
C ASN A 208 -9.66 -2.68 9.09
N LYS A 209 -10.90 -3.16 9.22
CA LYS A 209 -11.93 -2.48 10.02
C LYS A 209 -11.67 -2.44 11.54
N LYS A 210 -10.79 -3.28 12.05
CA LYS A 210 -10.52 -3.49 13.48
C LYS A 210 -9.17 -2.96 13.92
N GLU A 211 -8.21 -2.84 13.02
CA GLU A 211 -6.81 -2.65 13.40
C GLU A 211 -5.95 -2.23 12.20
N ALA A 212 -4.80 -1.64 12.50
CA ALA A 212 -3.75 -1.32 11.55
C ALA A 212 -2.36 -1.67 12.11
N TRP A 213 -1.43 -1.96 11.20
CA TRP A 213 -0.05 -2.33 11.52
C TRP A 213 0.88 -1.50 10.66
N GLU A 214 1.65 -0.62 11.32
CA GLU A 214 2.65 0.23 10.67
C GLU A 214 4.05 -0.35 10.86
N TYR A 215 4.84 -0.41 9.79
CA TYR A 215 6.19 -1.01 9.82
C TYR A 215 7.10 -0.43 8.76
N ASP A 216 8.40 -0.65 8.95
CA ASP A 216 9.42 -0.31 7.96
C ASP A 216 9.45 -1.34 6.82
N PRO A 217 9.52 -0.95 5.53
CA PRO A 217 9.65 -1.92 4.44
C PRO A 217 10.86 -2.86 4.59
N LYS A 218 11.91 -2.44 5.32
CA LYS A 218 13.08 -3.29 5.61
C LYS A 218 12.74 -4.58 6.35
N ILE A 219 11.60 -4.64 7.04
CA ILE A 219 11.11 -5.84 7.72
C ILE A 219 11.05 -7.06 6.77
N LEU A 220 10.83 -6.83 5.47
CA LEU A 220 10.72 -7.87 4.46
C LEU A 220 12.00 -8.70 4.28
N PHE A 221 13.16 -8.07 4.40
CA PHE A 221 14.45 -8.71 4.12
C PHE A 221 15.32 -8.95 5.35
N VAL A 222 14.87 -8.45 6.51
CA VAL A 222 15.44 -8.78 7.82
C VAL A 222 14.53 -9.82 8.48
N ASP A 223 13.47 -9.36 9.15
CA ASP A 223 12.69 -10.20 10.04
C ASP A 223 11.87 -11.28 9.31
N ILE A 224 11.20 -10.94 8.20
CA ILE A 224 10.40 -11.92 7.42
C ILE A 224 11.31 -12.99 6.80
N LYS A 225 12.46 -12.59 6.25
CA LYS A 225 13.41 -13.51 5.63
C LYS A 225 13.92 -14.52 6.64
N ASP A 226 14.41 -14.05 7.78
CA ASP A 226 14.96 -14.91 8.84
C ASP A 226 13.90 -15.88 9.38
N PHE A 227 12.67 -15.39 9.58
CA PHE A 227 11.55 -16.23 10.00
C PHE A 227 11.21 -17.33 8.99
N LEU A 228 11.21 -17.02 7.69
CA LEU A 228 10.91 -18.02 6.65
C LEU A 228 12.03 -19.06 6.53
N ILE A 229 13.29 -18.64 6.64
CA ILE A 229 14.45 -19.54 6.66
C ILE A 229 14.38 -20.47 7.87
N SER A 230 14.06 -19.95 9.06
CA SER A 230 13.96 -20.77 10.27
C SER A 230 12.84 -21.83 10.21
N HIS A 231 11.88 -21.66 9.29
CA HIS A 231 10.79 -22.60 9.03
C HIS A 231 11.00 -23.42 7.74
N ARG A 232 12.19 -23.36 7.12
CA ARG A 232 12.53 -24.07 5.88
C ARG A 232 11.56 -23.74 4.73
N ILE A 233 11.14 -22.48 4.63
CA ILE A 233 10.25 -22.01 3.56
C ILE A 233 11.08 -21.34 2.47
N ASP A 234 11.32 -22.07 1.38
CA ASP A 234 12.14 -21.58 0.26
C ASP A 234 11.40 -20.68 -0.72
N LYS A 235 10.06 -20.76 -0.75
CA LYS A 235 9.24 -19.98 -1.67
C LYS A 235 9.11 -18.52 -1.25
N ARG A 236 10.07 -17.70 -1.66
CA ARG A 236 10.14 -16.24 -1.38
C ARG A 236 10.29 -15.44 -2.68
N PRO A 237 9.26 -15.42 -3.54
CA PRO A 237 9.36 -14.92 -4.92
C PRO A 237 9.67 -13.43 -5.05
N TRP A 238 9.53 -12.65 -3.97
CA TRP A 238 9.88 -11.23 -3.95
C TRP A 238 11.39 -10.99 -3.85
N GLU A 239 12.18 -11.94 -3.32
CA GLU A 239 13.62 -11.73 -3.06
C GLU A 239 14.41 -11.39 -4.33
N LYS A 240 14.03 -11.94 -5.48
CA LYS A 240 14.68 -11.63 -6.77
C LYS A 240 14.50 -10.18 -7.23
N PHE A 241 13.57 -9.43 -6.64
CA PHE A 241 13.29 -8.03 -6.96
C PHE A 241 13.91 -7.04 -5.98
N LEU A 242 14.51 -7.54 -4.90
CA LEU A 242 15.25 -6.73 -3.95
C LEU A 242 16.59 -6.30 -4.54
#